data_AF-A0A1B6ANA0-F1
#
_entry.id   AF-A0A1B6ANA0-F1
#
_cell.length_a   1.000
_cell.length_b   1.000
_cell.length_c   1.000
_cell.angle_alpha   90.00
_cell.angle_beta   90.00
_cell.angle_gamma   90.00
#
_symmetry.space_group_name_H-M   'P 1'
#
loop_
_entity.id
_entity.type
_entity.pdbx_description
1 polymer ?
#
loop_
_entity_poly.entity_id
_entity_poly.type
_entity_poly.pdbx_seq_one_letter_code
_entity_poly.pdbx_strand_id
1 'polypeptide(L)'
;MADGLYGYWPEAPFDRIVAACSFRAVPPGLLAQARPGGKILLTLSGWLYGYARVLLTVAEDGTAGGPLLPGTVSFMSARTHAAPAFGNPAHWAAGLPEKPRTARHTPERITAASEEAFHSRFLAQCAVPGAQVVTGSEAVHLVDVVTGSVSTLLLEEGSWAVREGGPVRLWERVECVLDAYDAAGRPEPGTFTLHVDDSGQYLRHPRMPGLVLPRP
;
A
#
# COMPACT_ATOMS: atom_id res chain seq x y z
N MET A 1 -21.34 18.69 -10.41
CA MET A 1 -20.48 18.17 -9.32
C MET A 1 -20.49 16.65 -9.46
N ALA A 2 -19.33 16.01 -9.51
CA ALA A 2 -19.21 14.55 -9.67
C ALA A 2 -18.33 13.98 -8.57
N ASP A 3 -18.45 12.69 -8.31
CA ASP A 3 -17.55 11.97 -7.42
C ASP A 3 -16.27 11.61 -8.19
N GLY A 4 -15.12 12.06 -7.66
CA GLY A 4 -13.81 11.88 -8.29
C GLY A 4 -13.41 10.42 -8.50
N LEU A 5 -14.04 9.46 -7.82
CA LEU A 5 -13.85 8.03 -8.10
C LEU A 5 -14.32 7.64 -9.50
N TYR A 6 -15.41 8.27 -9.97
CA TYR A 6 -16.05 7.99 -11.25
C TYR A 6 -15.70 9.02 -12.33
N GLY A 7 -14.87 10.01 -12.01
CA GLY A 7 -14.47 11.07 -12.93
C GLY A 7 -15.63 12.00 -13.34
N TYR A 8 -15.56 12.56 -14.55
CA TYR A 8 -16.54 13.48 -15.10
C TYR A 8 -16.75 13.25 -16.61
N TRP A 9 -17.65 12.31 -16.93
CA TRP A 9 -17.95 11.90 -18.30
C TRP A 9 -18.35 13.00 -19.30
N PRO A 10 -19.10 14.05 -18.93
CA PRO A 10 -19.56 15.05 -19.90
C PRO A 10 -18.45 15.79 -20.66
N GLU A 11 -17.24 15.85 -20.10
CA GLU A 11 -16.07 16.51 -20.72
C GLU A 11 -14.98 15.51 -21.11
N ALA A 12 -15.26 14.22 -20.99
CA ALA A 12 -14.35 13.18 -21.45
C ALA A 12 -14.32 13.14 -23.00
N PRO A 13 -13.18 12.78 -23.61
CA PRO A 13 -11.96 12.31 -22.96
C PRO A 13 -10.96 13.43 -22.64
N PHE A 14 -10.16 13.22 -21.59
CA PHE A 14 -9.16 14.17 -21.09
C PHE A 14 -7.74 13.84 -21.57
N ASP A 15 -6.95 14.88 -21.84
CA ASP A 15 -5.50 14.73 -22.09
C ASP A 15 -4.72 14.52 -20.79
N ARG A 16 -5.18 15.12 -19.69
CA ARG A 16 -4.52 15.10 -18.38
C ARG A 16 -5.55 15.02 -17.26
N ILE A 17 -5.34 14.10 -16.33
CA ILE A 17 -6.14 13.96 -15.12
C ILE A 17 -5.20 14.10 -13.92
N VAL A 18 -5.55 14.96 -12.96
CA VAL A 18 -4.80 15.14 -11.71
C VAL A 18 -5.75 14.90 -10.55
N ALA A 19 -5.48 13.87 -9.75
CA ALA A 19 -6.26 13.59 -8.57
C ALA A 19 -5.63 14.21 -7.32
N ALA A 20 -6.41 15.04 -6.61
CA ALA A 20 -6.03 15.67 -5.35
C ALA A 20 -6.47 14.87 -4.11
N CYS A 21 -6.70 13.56 -4.27
CA CYS A 21 -6.97 12.59 -3.20
C CYS A 21 -6.16 11.32 -3.45
N SER A 22 -6.08 10.44 -2.45
CA SER A 22 -5.42 9.15 -2.59
C SER A 22 -6.41 7.98 -2.78
N PHE A 23 -5.98 6.97 -3.54
CA PHE A 23 -6.77 5.78 -3.85
C PHE A 23 -6.03 4.49 -3.47
N ARG A 24 -6.76 3.41 -3.16
CA ARG A 24 -6.15 2.08 -2.93
C ARG A 24 -5.67 1.42 -4.21
N ALA A 25 -6.26 1.82 -5.32
CA ALA A 25 -6.11 1.27 -6.65
C ALA A 25 -6.42 2.40 -7.66
N VAL A 26 -5.81 2.35 -8.84
CA VAL A 26 -6.12 3.27 -9.95
C VAL A 26 -7.59 3.09 -10.34
N PRO A 27 -8.45 4.13 -10.25
CA PRO A 27 -9.87 3.97 -10.57
C PRO A 27 -10.09 3.71 -12.07
N PRO A 28 -10.87 2.69 -12.47
CA PRO A 28 -11.14 2.39 -13.87
C PRO A 28 -11.81 3.54 -14.62
N GLY A 29 -12.65 4.33 -13.94
CA GLY A 29 -13.29 5.50 -14.51
C GLY A 29 -12.30 6.57 -14.98
N LEU A 30 -11.18 6.75 -14.27
CA LEU A 30 -10.13 7.70 -14.70
C LEU A 30 -9.38 7.19 -15.93
N LEU A 31 -9.16 5.88 -16.04
CA LEU A 31 -8.56 5.26 -17.23
C LEU A 31 -9.49 5.42 -18.44
N ALA A 32 -10.76 5.07 -18.29
CA ALA A 32 -11.74 5.09 -19.37
C ALA A 32 -12.07 6.51 -19.88
N GLN A 33 -11.77 7.54 -19.09
CA GLN A 33 -11.97 8.94 -19.46
C GLN A 33 -10.71 9.62 -19.99
N ALA A 34 -9.56 8.96 -19.97
CA ALA A 34 -8.34 9.51 -20.55
C ALA A 34 -8.22 9.11 -22.03
N ARG A 35 -7.71 10.01 -22.87
CA ARG A 35 -7.33 9.67 -24.25
C ARG A 35 -6.14 8.69 -24.24
N PRO A 36 -5.97 7.84 -25.27
CA PRO A 36 -4.68 7.24 -25.58
C PRO A 36 -3.57 8.30 -25.61
N GLY A 37 -2.44 8.02 -24.97
CA GLY A 37 -1.34 8.97 -24.74
C GLY A 37 -1.60 10.00 -23.62
N GLY A 38 -2.80 10.03 -23.07
CA GLY A 38 -3.20 10.85 -21.93
C GLY A 38 -2.41 10.49 -20.66
N LYS A 39 -2.29 11.45 -19.74
CA LYS A 39 -1.56 11.25 -18.48
C LYS A 39 -2.49 11.33 -17.28
N ILE A 40 -2.30 10.44 -16.32
CA ILE A 40 -3.02 10.44 -15.06
C ILE A 40 -1.99 10.55 -13.94
N LEU A 41 -2.07 11.64 -13.18
CA LEU A 41 -1.29 11.85 -11.96
C LEU A 41 -2.19 11.60 -10.76
N LEU A 42 -1.86 10.59 -9.96
CA LEU A 42 -2.58 10.29 -8.72
C LEU A 42 -1.65 9.80 -7.62
N THR A 43 -2.17 9.75 -6.41
CA THR A 43 -1.48 9.18 -5.25
C THR A 43 -2.18 7.89 -4.84
N LEU A 44 -1.40 6.83 -4.65
CA LEU A 44 -1.84 5.55 -4.13
C LEU A 44 -1.61 5.49 -2.63
N SER A 45 -2.60 5.00 -1.88
CA SER A 45 -2.50 4.77 -0.45
C SER A 45 -3.52 3.71 0.00
N GLY A 46 -3.19 2.98 1.04
CA GLY A 46 -4.01 1.97 1.68
C GLY A 46 -4.05 2.19 3.19
N TRP A 47 -4.42 1.16 3.94
CA TRP A 47 -4.73 1.32 5.35
C TRP A 47 -3.51 1.24 6.28
N LEU A 48 -2.31 1.00 5.73
CA LEU A 48 -1.07 1.28 6.43
C LEU A 48 -0.66 2.75 6.33
N TYR A 49 -1.34 3.55 5.50
CA TYR A 49 -0.95 4.93 5.17
C TYR A 49 0.46 5.03 4.55
N GLY A 50 0.82 4.06 3.71
CA GLY A 50 1.97 4.16 2.81
C GLY A 50 1.54 4.84 1.51
N TYR A 51 2.28 5.85 1.06
CA TYR A 51 1.91 6.68 -0.09
C TYR A 51 2.91 6.52 -1.24
N ALA A 52 2.39 6.47 -2.47
CA ALA A 52 3.19 6.59 -3.67
C ALA A 52 2.48 7.44 -4.72
N ARG A 53 3.19 8.42 -5.29
CA ARG A 53 2.71 9.16 -6.44
C ARG A 53 3.05 8.41 -7.71
N VAL A 54 2.13 8.36 -8.66
CA VAL A 54 2.34 7.70 -9.95
C VAL A 54 1.89 8.62 -11.09
N LEU A 55 2.69 8.65 -12.16
CA LEU A 55 2.33 9.30 -13.41
C LEU A 55 2.11 8.21 -14.47
N LEU A 56 0.85 7.88 -14.71
CA LEU A 56 0.47 6.89 -15.71
C LEU A 56 0.33 7.52 -17.09
N THR A 57 0.64 6.74 -18.11
CA THR A 57 0.32 7.01 -19.51
C THR A 57 -0.66 5.96 -19.98
N VAL A 58 -1.80 6.37 -20.53
CA VAL A 58 -2.80 5.45 -21.10
C VAL A 58 -2.36 5.04 -22.50
N ALA A 59 -2.36 3.75 -22.77
CA ALA A 59 -2.03 3.16 -24.07
C ALA A 59 -3.27 3.10 -24.99
N GLU A 60 -3.06 2.77 -26.26
CA GLU A 60 -4.16 2.65 -27.24
C GLU A 60 -5.15 1.53 -26.92
N ASP A 61 -4.68 0.47 -26.25
CA ASP A 61 -5.49 -0.67 -25.84
C ASP A 61 -6.24 -0.45 -24.51
N GLY A 62 -6.16 0.75 -23.93
CA GLY A 62 -6.79 1.10 -22.65
C GLY A 62 -6.00 0.69 -21.40
N THR A 63 -4.87 -0.01 -21.56
CA THR A 63 -3.94 -0.25 -20.45
C THR A 63 -3.23 1.04 -20.05
N ALA A 64 -2.58 1.06 -18.89
CA ALA A 64 -1.77 2.20 -18.48
C ALA A 64 -0.50 1.79 -17.76
N GLY A 65 0.56 2.57 -17.95
CA GLY A 65 1.83 2.32 -17.29
C GLY A 65 2.63 3.59 -17.02
N GLY A 66 3.46 3.55 -15.98
CA GLY A 66 4.37 4.65 -15.68
C GLY A 66 5.09 4.53 -14.35
N PRO A 67 6.09 5.40 -14.12
CA PRO A 67 6.93 5.32 -12.94
C PRO A 67 6.20 5.85 -11.70
N LEU A 68 6.60 5.35 -10.53
CA LEU A 68 6.38 6.12 -9.32
C LEU A 68 7.24 7.40 -9.38
N LEU A 69 6.81 8.45 -8.69
CA LEU A 69 7.54 9.72 -8.63
C LEU A 69 8.32 9.82 -7.31
N PRO A 70 9.46 10.53 -7.29
CA PRO A 70 10.20 10.78 -6.06
C PRO A 70 9.40 11.69 -5.10
N GLY A 71 9.83 11.65 -3.83
CA GLY A 71 9.25 12.42 -2.74
C GLY A 71 7.99 11.79 -2.15
N THR A 72 7.62 12.25 -0.96
CA THR A 72 6.42 11.80 -0.26
C THR A 72 5.38 12.90 -0.29
N VAL A 73 4.23 12.64 -0.93
CA VAL A 73 3.04 13.51 -0.80
C VAL A 73 1.90 12.65 -0.32
N SER A 74 1.35 13.01 0.83
CA SER A 74 0.15 12.41 1.39
C SER A 74 -1.07 13.25 1.03
N PHE A 75 -2.11 12.60 0.53
CA PHE A 75 -3.43 13.19 0.37
C PHE A 75 -4.45 12.40 1.18
N MET A 76 -5.54 13.06 1.60
CA MET A 76 -6.69 12.38 2.18
C MET A 76 -7.18 11.27 1.26
N SER A 77 -7.46 10.09 1.82
CA SER A 77 -8.02 8.97 1.08
C SER A 77 -9.43 9.31 0.58
N ALA A 78 -9.78 8.84 -0.61
CA ALA A 78 -11.16 8.87 -1.09
C ALA A 78 -12.08 8.22 -0.04
N ARG A 79 -13.24 8.85 0.24
CA ARG A 79 -14.12 8.44 1.35
C ARG A 79 -14.59 6.99 1.26
N THR A 80 -14.85 6.50 0.04
CA THR A 80 -15.22 5.10 -0.23
C THR A 80 -14.11 4.10 0.06
N HIS A 81 -12.87 4.55 0.25
CA HIS A 81 -11.71 3.73 0.58
C HIS A 81 -11.34 3.75 2.07
N ALA A 82 -12.20 4.31 2.93
CA ALA A 82 -11.99 4.31 4.37
C ALA A 82 -11.84 2.88 4.90
N ALA A 83 -10.93 2.71 5.86
CA ALA A 83 -10.74 1.42 6.51
C ALA A 83 -11.97 1.07 7.36
N PRO A 84 -12.38 -0.21 7.42
CA PRO A 84 -13.39 -0.65 8.37
C PRO A 84 -12.89 -0.46 9.81
N ALA A 85 -13.82 -0.21 10.75
CA ALA A 85 -13.47 -0.12 12.16
C ALA A 85 -12.85 -1.45 12.64
N PHE A 86 -11.65 -1.39 13.22
CA PHE A 86 -10.95 -2.57 13.73
C PHE A 86 -11.35 -2.97 15.16
N GLY A 87 -12.14 -2.15 15.86
CA GLY A 87 -12.59 -2.47 17.22
C GLY A 87 -11.48 -2.33 18.27
N ASN A 88 -11.51 -3.16 19.31
CA ASN A 88 -10.55 -3.11 20.43
C ASN A 88 -9.28 -3.93 20.12
N PRO A 89 -8.08 -3.32 20.09
CA PRO A 89 -6.81 -4.03 19.89
C PRO A 89 -6.57 -5.19 20.88
N ALA A 90 -7.06 -5.08 22.12
CA ALA A 90 -6.92 -6.13 23.12
C ALA A 90 -7.61 -7.44 22.71
N HIS A 91 -8.73 -7.36 21.97
CA HIS A 91 -9.42 -8.54 21.46
C HIS A 91 -8.58 -9.26 20.40
N TRP A 92 -7.87 -8.51 19.56
CA TRP A 92 -6.96 -9.08 18.57
C TRP A 92 -5.75 -9.74 19.22
N ALA A 93 -5.24 -9.16 20.31
CA ALA A 93 -4.11 -9.73 21.04
C ALA A 93 -4.45 -11.05 21.77
N ALA A 94 -5.69 -11.22 22.23
CA ALA A 94 -6.10 -12.36 23.05
C ALA A 94 -6.02 -13.72 22.34
N GLY A 95 -6.09 -13.75 21.01
CA GLY A 95 -6.03 -14.99 20.21
C GLY A 95 -4.63 -15.34 19.69
N LEU A 96 -3.60 -14.57 20.06
CA LEU A 96 -2.25 -14.78 19.57
C LEU A 96 -1.54 -15.92 20.31
N PRO A 97 -0.61 -16.64 19.64
CA PRO A 97 0.19 -17.66 20.30
C PRO A 97 1.05 -17.05 21.43
N GLU A 98 1.17 -17.76 22.54
CA GLU A 98 1.96 -17.30 23.70
C GLU A 98 3.44 -17.11 23.33
N LYS A 99 4.00 -18.08 22.59
CA LYS A 99 5.41 -18.09 22.20
C LYS A 99 5.64 -17.16 20.99
N PRO A 100 6.43 -16.08 21.14
CA PRO A 100 6.77 -15.22 20.01
C PRO A 100 7.85 -15.85 19.12
N ARG A 101 8.00 -15.29 17.92
CA ARG A 101 9.21 -15.41 17.12
C ARG A 101 9.97 -14.08 17.14
N THR A 102 11.29 -14.13 16.98
CA THR A 102 12.07 -12.90 16.74
C THR A 102 11.70 -12.34 15.36
N ALA A 103 11.43 -11.04 15.29
CA ALA A 103 11.23 -10.32 14.04
C ALA A 103 12.57 -10.09 13.34
N ARG A 104 12.60 -10.30 12.02
CA ARG A 104 13.78 -10.01 11.17
C ARG A 104 13.98 -8.51 10.97
N HIS A 105 12.88 -7.76 11.03
CA HIS A 105 12.85 -6.32 10.87
C HIS A 105 12.16 -5.65 12.05
N THR A 106 12.61 -4.45 12.36
CA THR A 106 12.01 -3.53 13.33
C THR A 106 10.74 -2.89 12.73
N PRO A 107 9.64 -2.70 13.49
CA PRO A 107 8.43 -2.03 13.00
C PRO A 107 8.70 -0.61 12.50
N GLU A 108 9.75 0.05 13.00
CA GLU A 108 10.24 1.35 12.57
C GLU A 108 10.59 1.39 11.08
N ARG A 109 10.91 0.24 10.45
CA ARG A 109 11.01 0.14 8.99
C ARG A 109 9.78 0.66 8.29
N ILE A 110 8.59 0.48 8.87
CA ILE A 110 7.33 0.97 8.29
C ILE A 110 6.64 2.03 9.16
N THR A 111 7.06 2.30 10.40
CA THR A 111 6.38 3.29 11.26
C THR A 111 7.14 4.62 11.41
N ALA A 112 8.46 4.64 11.16
CA ALA A 112 9.26 5.86 11.35
C ALA A 112 8.85 7.00 10.40
N ALA A 113 9.10 8.24 10.85
CA ALA A 113 8.88 9.45 10.08
C ALA A 113 10.12 9.78 9.21
N SER A 114 10.49 8.87 8.32
CA SER A 114 11.61 9.04 7.37
C SER A 114 11.18 8.70 5.96
N GLU A 115 11.88 9.25 4.96
CA GLU A 115 11.57 8.99 3.53
C GLU A 115 11.67 7.49 3.18
N GLU A 116 12.69 6.80 3.69
CA GLU A 116 12.85 5.36 3.49
C GLU A 116 11.69 4.58 4.13
N ALA A 117 11.27 4.95 5.35
CA ALA A 117 10.17 4.28 6.04
C ALA A 117 8.82 4.55 5.34
N PHE A 118 8.61 5.73 4.76
CA PHE A 118 7.43 6.02 3.96
C PHE A 118 7.36 5.16 2.69
N HIS A 119 8.48 5.00 1.99
CA HIS A 119 8.52 4.15 0.79
C HIS A 119 8.32 2.68 1.12
N SER A 120 9.06 2.15 2.10
CA SER A 120 8.94 0.75 2.51
C SER A 120 7.58 0.43 3.15
N ARG A 121 6.93 1.38 3.83
CA ARG A 121 5.51 1.27 4.23
C ARG A 121 4.58 1.09 3.05
N PHE A 122 4.78 1.82 1.95
CA PHE A 122 4.00 1.62 0.72
C PHE A 122 4.22 0.24 0.10
N LEU A 123 5.47 -0.26 0.07
CA LEU A 123 5.77 -1.61 -0.41
C LEU A 123 5.15 -2.69 0.49
N ALA A 124 5.28 -2.55 1.81
CA ALA A 124 4.67 -3.43 2.80
C ALA A 124 3.14 -3.49 2.64
N GLN A 125 2.52 -2.33 2.40
CA GLN A 125 1.08 -2.23 2.15
C GLN A 125 0.62 -3.02 0.92
N CYS A 126 1.46 -3.14 -0.11
CA CYS A 126 1.13 -4.00 -1.26
C CYS A 126 1.12 -5.49 -0.90
N ALA A 127 1.90 -5.92 0.10
CA ALA A 127 1.92 -7.31 0.58
C ALA A 127 0.74 -7.66 1.51
N VAL A 128 0.25 -6.67 2.24
CA VAL A 128 -0.86 -6.79 3.20
C VAL A 128 -1.94 -5.72 2.97
N PRO A 129 -2.60 -5.71 1.79
CA PRO A 129 -3.48 -4.61 1.39
C PRO A 129 -4.71 -4.39 2.28
N GLY A 130 -5.13 -5.42 3.03
CA GLY A 130 -6.24 -5.37 3.99
C GLY A 130 -5.81 -5.03 5.42
N ALA A 131 -4.51 -4.91 5.69
CA ALA A 131 -4.02 -4.62 7.02
C ALA A 131 -4.07 -3.13 7.34
N GLN A 132 -4.41 -2.84 8.59
CA GLN A 132 -4.33 -1.53 9.22
C GLN A 132 -3.16 -1.54 10.21
N VAL A 133 -2.45 -0.43 10.34
CA VAL A 133 -1.43 -0.26 11.39
C VAL A 133 -2.01 0.45 12.60
N VAL A 134 -1.79 -0.11 13.79
CA VAL A 134 -2.17 0.51 15.07
C VAL A 134 -0.93 0.57 15.95
N THR A 135 -0.43 1.78 16.20
CA THR A 135 0.72 2.01 17.08
C THR A 135 0.21 2.35 18.48
N GLY A 136 0.46 1.45 19.44
CA GLY A 136 0.28 1.70 20.87
C GLY A 136 1.56 2.26 21.51
N SER A 137 1.54 2.45 22.83
CA SER A 137 2.71 2.93 23.59
C SER A 137 3.87 1.93 23.62
N GLU A 138 3.57 0.63 23.61
CA GLU A 138 4.57 -0.45 23.77
C GLU A 138 4.53 -1.49 22.65
N ALA A 139 3.52 -1.41 21.77
CA ALA A 139 3.29 -2.42 20.74
C ALA A 139 2.89 -1.80 19.41
N VAL A 140 3.26 -2.47 18.32
CA VAL A 140 2.77 -2.18 16.98
C VAL A 140 1.91 -3.35 16.51
N HIS A 141 0.67 -3.08 16.14
CA HIS A 141 -0.25 -4.08 15.62
C HIS A 141 -0.47 -3.88 14.12
N LEU A 142 -0.50 -4.98 13.38
CA LEU A 142 -1.17 -5.03 12.07
C LEU A 142 -2.46 -5.82 12.23
N VAL A 143 -3.56 -5.29 11.73
CA VAL A 143 -4.89 -5.91 11.85
C VAL A 143 -5.56 -5.94 10.49
N ASP A 144 -5.91 -7.13 10.02
CA ASP A 144 -6.77 -7.34 8.87
C ASP A 144 -8.11 -7.92 9.35
N VAL A 145 -9.11 -7.04 9.45
CA VAL A 145 -10.44 -7.41 9.96
C VAL A 145 -11.20 -8.33 9.02
N VAL A 146 -10.85 -8.33 7.73
CA VAL A 146 -11.57 -9.11 6.71
C VAL A 146 -11.15 -10.57 6.81
N THR A 147 -9.85 -10.81 6.97
CA THR A 147 -9.32 -12.17 7.12
C THR A 147 -9.30 -12.65 8.57
N GLY A 148 -9.49 -11.75 9.54
CA GLY A 148 -9.32 -12.04 10.96
C GLY A 148 -7.86 -12.25 11.36
N SER A 149 -6.92 -11.67 10.60
CA SER A 149 -5.49 -11.83 10.84
C SER A 149 -4.92 -10.68 11.64
N VAL A 150 -3.96 -10.98 12.51
CA VAL A 150 -3.29 -10.01 13.37
C VAL A 150 -1.82 -10.34 13.55
N SER A 151 -0.98 -9.32 13.60
CA SER A 151 0.38 -9.41 14.13
C SER A 151 0.62 -8.37 15.21
N THR A 152 1.21 -8.75 16.34
CA THR A 152 1.64 -7.84 17.41
C THR A 152 3.15 -7.90 17.55
N LEU A 153 3.79 -6.73 17.45
CA LEU A 153 5.22 -6.55 17.69
C LEU A 153 5.43 -5.85 19.02
N LEU A 154 6.30 -6.40 19.85
CA LEU A 154 6.69 -5.89 21.17
C LEU A 154 8.21 -5.92 21.27
N LEU A 155 8.80 -4.93 21.95
CA LEU A 155 10.23 -4.96 22.26
C LEU A 155 10.44 -5.79 23.54
N GLU A 156 11.05 -6.97 23.40
CA GLU A 156 11.33 -7.91 24.49
C GLU A 156 12.84 -8.18 24.56
N GLU A 157 13.45 -7.95 25.74
CA GLU A 157 14.87 -8.25 25.99
C GLU A 157 15.84 -7.66 24.95
N GLY A 158 15.51 -6.48 24.40
CA GLY A 158 16.34 -5.78 23.40
C GLY A 158 16.16 -6.26 21.96
N SER A 159 15.19 -7.15 21.70
CA SER A 159 14.84 -7.60 20.35
C SER A 159 13.35 -7.45 20.09
N TRP A 160 12.96 -7.21 18.84
CA TRP A 160 11.54 -7.18 18.48
C TRP A 160 11.00 -8.60 18.40
N ALA A 161 10.05 -8.90 19.28
CA ALA A 161 9.28 -10.14 19.30
C ALA A 161 7.96 -9.93 18.56
N VAL A 162 7.59 -10.87 17.70
CA VAL A 162 6.32 -10.84 16.96
C VAL A 162 5.49 -12.08 17.21
N ARG A 163 4.20 -11.86 17.46
CA ARG A 163 3.16 -12.89 17.57
C ARG A 163 2.15 -12.66 16.46
N GLU A 164 1.81 -13.71 15.72
CA GLU A 164 0.89 -13.63 14.59
C GLU A 164 -0.21 -14.68 14.72
N GLY A 165 -1.43 -14.32 14.34
CA GLY A 165 -2.61 -15.17 14.36
C GLY A 165 -3.51 -14.92 13.15
N GLY A 166 -4.39 -15.88 12.89
CA GLY A 166 -5.26 -15.88 11.71
C GLY A 166 -4.61 -16.50 10.46
N PRO A 167 -5.35 -16.55 9.35
CA PRO A 167 -4.93 -17.24 8.12
C PRO A 167 -3.82 -16.52 7.36
N VAL A 168 -3.58 -15.23 7.62
CA VAL A 168 -2.53 -14.44 6.97
C VAL A 168 -1.48 -14.04 7.98
N ARG A 169 -0.23 -14.46 7.74
CA ARG A 169 0.94 -14.05 8.50
C ARG A 169 1.37 -12.64 8.06
N LEU A 170 0.68 -11.63 8.61
CA LEU A 170 0.80 -10.24 8.17
C LEU A 170 2.23 -9.70 8.25
N TRP A 171 2.88 -9.84 9.40
CA TRP A 171 4.24 -9.34 9.59
C TRP A 171 5.25 -10.17 8.79
N GLU A 172 5.05 -11.48 8.68
CA GLU A 172 5.90 -12.33 7.83
C GLU A 172 5.87 -11.89 6.36
N ARG A 173 4.69 -11.53 5.83
CA ARG A 173 4.56 -10.95 4.48
C ARG A 173 5.24 -9.60 4.34
N VAL A 174 5.16 -8.75 5.36
CA VAL A 174 5.88 -7.47 5.40
C VAL A 174 7.39 -7.72 5.36
N GLU A 175 7.90 -8.61 6.21
CA GLU A 175 9.32 -8.96 6.24
C GLU A 175 9.79 -9.52 4.89
N CYS A 176 9.02 -10.38 4.21
CA CYS A 176 9.39 -10.87 2.88
C CYS A 176 9.60 -9.76 1.86
N VAL A 177 8.79 -8.70 1.89
CA VAL A 177 8.97 -7.54 1.01
C VAL A 177 10.17 -6.68 1.44
N LEU A 178 10.38 -6.49 2.74
CA LEU A 178 11.54 -5.77 3.26
C LEU A 178 12.86 -6.50 2.95
N ASP A 179 12.88 -7.82 3.07
CA ASP A 179 14.01 -8.68 2.70
C ASP A 179 14.34 -8.51 1.20
N ALA A 180 13.33 -8.56 0.34
CA ALA A 180 13.51 -8.34 -1.10
C ALA A 180 13.95 -6.91 -1.42
N TYR A 181 13.46 -5.90 -0.69
CA TYR A 181 13.85 -4.50 -0.84
C TYR A 181 15.31 -4.28 -0.46
N ASP A 182 15.76 -4.85 0.66
CA ASP A 182 17.16 -4.80 1.09
C ASP A 182 18.08 -5.55 0.12
N ALA A 183 17.68 -6.76 -0.33
CA ALA A 183 18.44 -7.53 -1.32
C ALA A 183 18.53 -6.82 -2.67
N ALA A 184 17.53 -6.04 -3.04
CA ALA A 184 17.53 -5.18 -4.22
C ALA A 184 18.36 -3.89 -4.04
N GLY A 185 19.02 -3.69 -2.89
CA GLY A 185 19.83 -2.50 -2.62
C GLY A 185 19.01 -1.24 -2.36
N ARG A 186 17.83 -1.39 -1.73
CA ARG A 186 16.93 -0.30 -1.31
C ARG A 186 16.63 0.70 -2.43
N PRO A 187 16.04 0.21 -3.54
CA PRO A 187 15.78 1.03 -4.72
C PRO A 187 14.86 2.22 -4.41
N GLU A 188 15.15 3.37 -5.02
CA GLU A 188 14.30 4.56 -4.89
C GLU A 188 12.94 4.39 -5.58
N PRO A 189 11.88 5.10 -5.15
CA PRO A 189 10.55 4.99 -5.73
C PRO A 189 10.54 5.13 -7.27
N GLY A 190 11.32 6.07 -7.81
CA GLY A 190 11.38 6.35 -9.26
C GLY A 190 11.84 5.18 -10.13
N THR A 191 12.41 4.13 -9.54
CA THR A 191 12.84 2.92 -10.24
C THR A 191 11.72 1.89 -10.41
N PHE A 192 10.59 2.06 -9.73
CA PHE A 192 9.43 1.19 -9.84
C PHE A 192 8.47 1.69 -10.92
N THR A 193 7.87 0.75 -11.64
CA THR A 193 6.84 1.03 -12.66
C THR A 193 5.54 0.36 -12.27
N LEU A 194 4.45 1.12 -12.26
CA LEU A 194 3.09 0.59 -12.13
C LEU A 194 2.57 0.26 -13.53
N HIS A 195 1.99 -0.92 -13.67
CA HIS A 195 1.24 -1.35 -14.85
C HIS A 195 -0.20 -1.66 -14.44
N VAL A 196 -1.16 -1.22 -15.26
CA VAL A 196 -2.59 -1.41 -15.05
C VAL A 196 -3.19 -1.98 -16.33
N ASP A 197 -3.85 -3.12 -16.19
CA ASP A 197 -4.55 -3.83 -17.26
C ASP A 197 -5.78 -4.56 -16.70
N ASP A 198 -6.50 -5.28 -17.56
CA ASP A 198 -7.72 -6.02 -17.18
C ASP A 198 -7.47 -7.13 -16.13
N SER A 199 -6.23 -7.62 -16.02
CA SER A 199 -5.87 -8.64 -15.04
C SER A 199 -5.58 -8.06 -13.66
N GLY A 200 -5.19 -6.78 -13.58
CA GLY A 200 -4.98 -6.08 -12.32
C GLY A 200 -3.95 -4.95 -12.39
N GLN A 201 -3.35 -4.67 -11.23
CA GLN A 201 -2.40 -3.60 -11.05
C GLN A 201 -1.11 -4.15 -10.45
N TYR A 202 0.01 -3.95 -11.15
CA TYR A 202 1.28 -4.57 -10.83
C TYR A 202 2.38 -3.53 -10.70
N LEU A 203 2.98 -3.46 -9.52
CA LEU A 203 4.18 -2.67 -9.29
C LEU A 203 5.41 -3.55 -9.54
N ARG A 204 6.29 -3.12 -10.43
CA ARG A 204 7.46 -3.88 -10.88
C ARG A 204 8.75 -3.10 -10.64
N HIS A 205 9.78 -3.84 -10.24
CA HIS A 205 11.17 -3.39 -10.24
C HIS A 205 12.07 -4.57 -10.65
N PRO A 206 13.14 -4.36 -11.45
CA PRO A 206 13.92 -5.47 -12.04
C PRO A 206 14.56 -6.44 -11.03
N ARG A 207 14.80 -5.99 -9.79
CA ARG A 207 15.43 -6.79 -8.73
C ARG A 207 14.48 -7.16 -7.58
N MET A 208 13.18 -6.90 -7.72
CA MET A 208 12.19 -7.25 -6.70
C MET A 208 11.09 -8.14 -7.30
N PRO A 209 10.44 -8.98 -6.48
CA PRO A 209 9.23 -9.67 -6.90
C PRO A 209 8.15 -8.63 -7.29
N GLY A 210 7.33 -8.98 -8.28
CA GLY A 210 6.19 -8.14 -8.65
C GLY A 210 5.21 -8.04 -7.48
N LEU A 211 4.80 -6.81 -7.14
CA LEU A 211 3.82 -6.55 -6.10
C LEU A 211 2.46 -6.29 -6.75
N VAL A 212 1.41 -6.91 -6.22
CA VAL A 212 0.05 -6.76 -6.73
C VAL A 212 -0.69 -5.75 -5.87
N LEU A 213 -1.30 -4.75 -6.50
CA LEU A 213 -2.16 -3.79 -5.82
C LEU A 213 -3.61 -4.32 -5.76
N PRO A 214 -4.42 -3.84 -4.79
CA PRO A 214 -5.84 -4.16 -4.74
C PRO A 214 -6.53 -3.90 -6.06
N ARG A 215 -7.57 -4.69 -6.35
CA ARG A 215 -8.53 -4.30 -7.38
C ARG A 215 -9.43 -3.18 -6.84
N PRO A 216 -9.80 -2.19 -7.69
CA PRO A 216 -10.71 -1.12 -7.33
C PRO A 216 -12.10 -1.64 -6.97
#